data_AF-A0A345PEM8-F1
#
_entry.id   AF-A0A345PEM8-F1
#
_cell.length_a   1.000
_cell.length_b   1.000
_cell.length_c   1.000
_cell.angle_alpha   90.00
_cell.angle_beta   90.00
_cell.angle_gamma   90.00
#
_symmetry.space_group_name_H-M   'P 1'
#
loop_
_entity.id
_entity.type
_entity.pdbx_description
1 polymer ?
#
loop_
_entity_poly.entity_id
_entity_poly.type
_entity_poly.pdbx_seq_one_letter_code
_entity_poly.pdbx_strand_id
1 'polypeptide(L)'
;MAGFLGFIGLVLLVWGLVQVFQKAKRKKGLIKLGIGFVLFIIVGIVAPPAEDNQAEADKADTEVKAESEQEDEDTKAKEKAEEQAKIEDEEKAEAEAKAQEEAEAKEAEEKAEAEAKAQEEAEAKEAEEKAKAEEEAKAEAEAKAKAEEEAKKEPEMSLSQQNAIRQAESYLDYTAFSKSGLIEQLEFEGYPTEEATFAVENIVVDWREQAVLQAQSYLDYSAFSRSGLIEQLIFEGHSEADATYAVDQVGL
;
A
#
# COMPACT_ATOMS: atom_id res chain seq x y z
N MET A 1 -36.28 26.81 7.95
CA MET A 1 -34.95 27.24 7.45
C MET A 1 -33.95 27.33 8.61
N ALA A 2 -33.56 26.20 9.22
CA ALA A 2 -32.63 26.22 10.38
C ALA A 2 -31.34 25.39 10.18
N GLY A 3 -31.35 24.38 9.30
CA GLY A 3 -30.19 23.51 9.09
C GLY A 3 -29.06 24.09 8.22
N PHE A 4 -29.34 25.06 7.35
CA PHE A 4 -28.39 25.49 6.31
C PHE A 4 -27.27 26.42 6.84
N LEU A 5 -27.56 27.21 7.88
CA LEU A 5 -26.60 28.15 8.47
C LEU A 5 -25.51 27.44 9.31
N GLY A 6 -25.83 26.30 9.93
CA GLY A 6 -24.87 25.53 10.73
C GLY A 6 -23.74 24.91 9.89
N PHE A 7 -24.05 24.47 8.67
CA PHE A 7 -23.07 23.82 7.79
C PHE A 7 -22.01 24.80 7.26
N ILE A 8 -22.43 26.02 6.89
CA ILE A 8 -21.52 27.08 6.43
C ILE A 8 -20.53 27.49 7.54
N GLY A 9 -21.00 27.57 8.80
CA GLY A 9 -20.15 27.88 9.95
C GLY A 9 -19.06 26.83 10.19
N LEU A 10 -19.38 25.54 10.03
CA LEU A 10 -18.41 24.44 10.19
C LEU A 10 -17.34 24.47 9.09
N VAL A 11 -17.73 24.68 7.83
CA VAL A 11 -16.82 24.73 6.68
C VAL A 11 -15.81 25.88 6.83
N LEU A 12 -16.26 27.06 7.26
CA LEU A 12 -15.38 28.22 7.49
C LEU A 12 -14.40 27.99 8.65
N LEU A 13 -14.80 27.29 9.70
CA LEU A 13 -13.95 26.97 10.85
C LEU A 13 -12.83 25.98 10.44
N VAL A 14 -13.17 24.92 9.69
CA VAL A 14 -12.20 23.96 9.16
C VAL A 14 -11.23 24.63 8.17
N TRP A 15 -11.74 25.47 7.27
CA TRP A 15 -10.91 26.20 6.31
C TRP A 15 -9.90 27.15 7.00
N GLY A 16 -10.34 27.85 8.06
CA GLY A 16 -9.47 28.69 8.88
C GLY A 16 -8.32 27.92 9.55
N LEU A 17 -8.60 26.73 10.11
CA LEU A 17 -7.58 25.89 10.74
C LEU A 17 -6.52 25.38 9.73
N VAL A 18 -6.94 25.00 8.52
CA VAL A 18 -6.02 24.56 7.45
C VAL A 18 -5.10 25.70 7.02
N GLN A 19 -5.60 26.94 6.95
CA GLN A 19 -4.79 28.10 6.55
C GLN A 19 -3.67 28.44 7.56
N VAL A 20 -3.92 28.23 8.86
CA VAL A 20 -2.91 28.43 9.92
C VAL A 20 -1.78 27.39 9.78
N PHE A 21 -2.12 26.13 9.46
CA PHE A 21 -1.14 25.05 9.35
C PHE A 21 -0.22 25.17 8.12
N GLN A 22 -0.74 25.61 6.98
CA GLN A 22 0.08 25.76 5.76
C GLN A 22 1.17 26.86 5.88
N LYS A 23 0.96 27.87 6.73
CA LYS A 23 1.89 29.00 6.89
C LYS A 23 3.19 28.61 7.61
N ALA A 24 3.25 27.45 8.26
CA ALA A 24 4.39 27.00 9.06
C ALA A 24 5.52 26.30 8.26
N LYS A 25 5.27 25.78 7.05
CA LYS A 25 6.21 24.89 6.31
C LYS A 25 6.87 25.52 5.07
N ARG A 26 7.45 26.73 5.18
CA ARG A 26 8.29 27.31 4.10
C ARG A 26 9.58 27.97 4.60
N LYS A 27 10.62 27.18 4.89
CA LYS A 27 12.02 27.65 4.97
C LYS A 27 13.04 26.56 4.56
N LYS A 28 13.95 26.95 3.65
CA LYS A 28 15.20 26.27 3.22
C LYS A 28 15.00 24.95 2.43
N GLY A 29 15.86 24.58 1.47
CA GLY A 29 17.01 25.29 0.88
C GLY A 29 17.90 24.33 0.07
N LEU A 30 18.47 24.78 -1.06
CA LEU A 30 19.43 24.03 -1.88
C LEU A 30 20.72 23.68 -1.11
N ILE A 31 21.39 22.56 -1.46
CA ILE A 31 22.86 22.39 -1.58
C ILE A 31 23.19 21.01 -2.21
N LYS A 32 24.28 20.93 -2.99
CA LYS A 32 24.87 19.69 -3.59
C LYS A 32 26.25 19.40 -2.94
N LEU A 33 26.95 18.38 -3.46
CA LEU A 33 28.31 17.89 -3.10
C LEU A 33 28.29 16.99 -1.84
N GLY A 34 28.95 15.82 -1.77
CA GLY A 34 29.90 15.17 -2.69
C GLY A 34 31.35 15.34 -2.25
N ILE A 35 32.02 14.22 -1.92
CA ILE A 35 33.48 13.97 -1.85
C ILE A 35 33.65 12.60 -1.16
N GLY A 36 34.56 11.75 -1.66
CA GLY A 36 34.94 10.49 -1.01
C GLY A 36 36.36 10.57 -0.42
N PHE A 37 36.78 9.56 0.34
CA PHE A 37 38.19 9.44 0.73
C PHE A 37 38.61 7.97 0.92
N VAL A 38 39.79 7.63 0.39
CA VAL A 38 40.44 6.33 0.50
C VAL A 38 41.82 6.55 1.12
N LEU A 39 42.11 5.90 2.25
CA LEU A 39 43.43 5.65 2.86
C LEU A 39 43.29 4.33 3.66
N PHE A 40 44.08 3.26 3.56
CA PHE A 40 45.42 2.95 3.01
C PHE A 40 46.61 3.09 3.98
N ILE A 41 47.23 1.92 4.26
CA ILE A 41 48.53 1.60 4.95
C ILE A 41 48.61 1.90 6.47
N ILE A 42 48.98 0.94 7.33
CA ILE A 42 50.35 0.48 7.69
C ILE A 42 50.24 -0.92 8.37
N VAL A 43 50.80 -2.00 7.79
CA VAL A 43 52.11 -2.65 8.13
C VAL A 43 52.26 -2.98 9.63
N GLY A 44 52.57 -4.20 10.09
CA GLY A 44 52.89 -5.49 9.47
C GLY A 44 53.69 -6.38 10.44
N ILE A 45 54.13 -7.58 10.01
CA ILE A 45 55.22 -8.40 10.58
C ILE A 45 54.94 -9.27 11.84
N VAL A 46 54.98 -10.60 11.60
CA VAL A 46 55.58 -11.70 12.42
C VAL A 46 54.82 -12.31 13.63
N ALA A 47 54.84 -13.65 13.65
CA ALA A 47 54.50 -14.61 14.71
C ALA A 47 55.72 -15.56 14.92
N PRO A 48 55.71 -16.63 15.76
CA PRO A 48 54.85 -17.01 16.89
C PRO A 48 55.71 -16.82 18.20
N PRO A 49 55.95 -17.73 19.18
CA PRO A 49 55.26 -18.96 19.65
C PRO A 49 55.04 -19.03 21.19
N ALA A 50 54.36 -20.08 21.67
CA ALA A 50 54.49 -20.60 23.04
C ALA A 50 54.01 -22.06 23.15
N GLU A 51 54.94 -23.00 23.43
CA GLU A 51 54.67 -24.25 24.14
C GLU A 51 55.90 -24.58 25.01
N ASP A 52 55.62 -24.99 26.24
CA ASP A 52 56.34 -25.95 27.07
C ASP A 52 57.79 -25.75 27.57
N ASN A 53 57.81 -25.50 28.89
CA ASN A 53 58.38 -26.37 29.93
C ASN A 53 59.82 -26.16 30.50
N GLN A 54 59.79 -26.19 31.84
CA GLN A 54 60.79 -26.69 32.79
C GLN A 54 61.89 -25.76 33.32
N ALA A 55 62.16 -25.98 34.62
CA ALA A 55 62.91 -25.12 35.53
C ALA A 55 64.40 -25.51 35.67
N GLU A 56 65.09 -24.75 36.52
CA GLU A 56 66.54 -24.52 36.49
C GLU A 56 67.46 -25.64 37.04
N ALA A 57 68.68 -25.61 36.48
CA ALA A 57 70.00 -25.70 37.15
C ALA A 57 70.44 -26.97 37.90
N ASP A 58 71.77 -27.15 37.90
CA ASP A 58 72.48 -28.40 38.22
C ASP A 58 73.86 -28.10 38.88
N LYS A 59 74.38 -29.08 39.62
CA LYS A 59 75.77 -29.25 40.15
C LYS A 59 76.19 -28.46 41.42
N ALA A 60 77.09 -28.96 42.30
CA ALA A 60 77.93 -30.18 42.22
C ALA A 60 78.32 -30.80 43.59
N ASP A 61 78.64 -32.10 43.58
CA ASP A 61 79.61 -32.91 44.37
C ASP A 61 80.08 -32.44 45.78
N THR A 62 80.21 -33.30 46.81
CA THR A 62 81.22 -34.38 46.93
C THR A 62 80.95 -35.31 48.17
N GLU A 63 81.77 -36.35 48.36
CA GLU A 63 81.60 -37.63 49.09
C GLU A 63 81.91 -37.67 50.63
N VAL A 64 81.55 -38.80 51.27
CA VAL A 64 82.15 -39.48 52.48
C VAL A 64 81.38 -39.50 53.83
N LYS A 65 80.57 -40.57 54.01
CA LYS A 65 80.61 -41.63 55.06
C LYS A 65 80.62 -41.33 56.60
N ALA A 66 79.73 -42.06 57.30
CA ALA A 66 79.83 -42.71 58.63
C ALA A 66 78.86 -42.25 59.77
N GLU A 67 78.28 -43.27 60.42
CA GLU A 67 77.50 -43.39 61.68
C GLU A 67 77.69 -42.28 62.75
N SER A 68 76.69 -41.85 63.53
CA SER A 68 76.00 -42.68 64.55
C SER A 68 74.75 -42.02 65.21
N GLU A 69 73.76 -42.87 65.57
CA GLU A 69 72.82 -42.86 66.73
C GLU A 69 72.17 -41.58 67.33
N GLN A 70 70.84 -41.68 67.55
CA GLN A 70 69.94 -41.15 68.63
C GLN A 70 70.37 -39.92 69.47
N GLU A 71 69.49 -38.97 69.85
CA GLU A 71 68.05 -39.07 70.19
C GLU A 71 67.37 -37.66 70.15
N ASP A 72 66.05 -37.59 70.45
CA ASP A 72 65.23 -36.36 70.69
C ASP A 72 64.91 -35.39 69.51
N GLU A 73 63.97 -35.76 68.61
CA GLU A 73 63.34 -34.80 67.65
C GLU A 73 61.78 -34.73 67.68
N ASP A 74 61.12 -35.38 68.64
CA ASP A 74 59.67 -35.66 68.58
C ASP A 74 58.71 -34.49 68.89
N THR A 75 59.22 -33.29 69.22
CA THR A 75 58.39 -32.12 69.56
C THR A 75 58.41 -30.98 68.55
N LYS A 76 59.29 -31.00 67.53
CA LYS A 76 59.39 -29.93 66.52
C LYS A 76 58.75 -30.28 65.17
N ALA A 77 58.56 -31.57 64.89
CA ALA A 77 57.90 -32.04 63.67
C ALA A 77 56.38 -31.79 63.65
N LYS A 78 55.74 -31.65 64.82
CA LYS A 78 54.28 -31.58 64.93
C LYS A 78 53.69 -30.19 64.60
N GLU A 79 54.27 -29.11 65.11
CA GLU A 79 53.81 -27.75 64.81
C GLU A 79 53.98 -27.41 63.32
N LYS A 80 55.10 -27.81 62.71
CA LYS A 80 55.39 -27.50 61.30
C LYS A 80 54.46 -28.23 60.31
N ALA A 81 53.99 -29.44 60.66
CA ALA A 81 53.00 -30.17 59.86
C ALA A 81 51.58 -29.57 59.98
N GLU A 82 51.23 -29.03 61.15
CA GLU A 82 49.91 -28.43 61.41
C GLU A 82 49.77 -27.02 60.79
N GLU A 83 50.88 -26.28 60.66
CA GLU A 83 50.95 -25.02 59.91
C GLU A 83 50.93 -25.25 58.39
N GLN A 84 51.67 -26.25 57.88
CA GLN A 84 51.71 -26.55 56.45
C GLN A 84 50.37 -27.10 55.92
N ALA A 85 49.69 -27.96 56.67
CA ALA A 85 48.36 -28.46 56.30
C ALA A 85 47.29 -27.34 56.21
N LYS A 86 47.42 -26.28 57.03
CA LYS A 86 46.54 -25.13 56.98
C LYS A 86 46.71 -24.28 55.71
N ILE A 87 47.96 -24.09 55.27
CA ILE A 87 48.27 -23.31 54.07
C ILE A 87 47.76 -24.04 52.82
N GLU A 88 47.94 -25.38 52.75
CA GLU A 88 47.46 -26.19 51.61
C GLU A 88 45.91 -26.24 51.52
N ASP A 89 45.20 -26.28 52.65
CA ASP A 89 43.72 -26.18 52.65
C ASP A 89 43.23 -24.76 52.27
N GLU A 90 43.96 -23.70 52.62
CA GLU A 90 43.60 -22.31 52.32
C GLU A 90 43.87 -21.96 50.83
N GLU A 91 45.01 -22.38 50.27
CA GLU A 91 45.30 -22.27 48.82
C GLU A 91 44.29 -23.05 47.97
N LYS A 92 43.89 -24.25 48.43
CA LYS A 92 42.90 -25.06 47.73
C LYS A 92 41.52 -24.40 47.76
N ALA A 93 41.11 -23.83 48.89
CA ALA A 93 39.84 -23.10 49.00
C ALA A 93 39.81 -21.84 48.12
N GLU A 94 40.93 -21.10 48.03
CA GLU A 94 41.04 -19.93 47.16
C GLU A 94 41.02 -20.33 45.66
N ALA A 95 41.64 -21.45 45.30
CA ALA A 95 41.58 -22.01 43.94
C ALA A 95 40.16 -22.48 43.55
N GLU A 96 39.44 -23.15 44.46
CA GLU A 96 38.06 -23.61 44.23
C GLU A 96 37.09 -22.41 44.10
N ALA A 97 37.22 -21.40 44.95
CA ALA A 97 36.43 -20.16 44.88
C ALA A 97 36.67 -19.40 43.57
N LYS A 98 37.92 -19.28 43.12
CA LYS A 98 38.28 -18.59 41.88
C LYS A 98 37.80 -19.34 40.63
N ALA A 99 37.85 -20.67 40.64
CA ALA A 99 37.29 -21.50 39.57
C ALA A 99 35.75 -21.37 39.49
N GLN A 100 35.09 -21.21 40.64
CA GLN A 100 33.64 -21.00 40.71
C GLN A 100 33.24 -19.61 40.24
N GLU A 101 33.99 -18.56 40.59
CA GLU A 101 33.77 -17.19 40.10
C GLU A 101 33.99 -17.07 38.58
N GLU A 102 35.01 -17.73 38.02
CA GLU A 102 35.23 -17.76 36.56
C GLU A 102 34.14 -18.54 35.80
N ALA A 103 33.56 -19.57 36.43
CA ALA A 103 32.44 -20.32 35.87
C ALA A 103 31.14 -19.50 35.86
N GLU A 104 30.79 -18.85 36.97
CA GLU A 104 29.62 -17.97 37.04
C GLU A 104 29.74 -16.76 36.09
N ALA A 105 30.94 -16.20 35.92
CA ALA A 105 31.21 -15.13 34.96
C ALA A 105 30.95 -15.56 33.51
N LYS A 106 31.40 -16.76 33.12
CA LYS A 106 31.17 -17.31 31.77
C LYS A 106 29.69 -17.63 31.50
N GLU A 107 28.99 -18.22 32.46
CA GLU A 107 27.56 -18.52 32.33
C GLU A 107 26.71 -17.24 32.25
N ALA A 108 27.13 -16.17 32.93
CA ALA A 108 26.51 -14.84 32.82
C ALA A 108 26.77 -14.16 31.46
N GLU A 109 27.99 -14.27 30.91
CA GLU A 109 28.34 -13.70 29.60
C GLU A 109 27.59 -14.43 28.45
N GLU A 110 27.59 -15.76 28.46
CA GLU A 110 26.90 -16.57 27.43
C GLU A 110 25.38 -16.36 27.46
N LYS A 111 24.79 -16.18 28.65
CA LYS A 111 23.37 -15.83 28.79
C LYS A 111 23.06 -14.41 28.30
N ALA A 112 23.93 -13.44 28.55
CA ALA A 112 23.75 -12.07 28.07
C ALA A 112 23.85 -11.97 26.55
N GLU A 113 24.77 -12.71 25.91
CA GLU A 113 24.86 -12.79 24.46
C GLU A 113 23.61 -13.46 23.84
N ALA A 114 23.09 -14.51 24.49
CA ALA A 114 21.86 -15.17 24.08
C ALA A 114 20.60 -14.27 24.16
N GLU A 115 20.43 -13.50 25.24
CA GLU A 115 19.32 -12.53 25.36
C GLU A 115 19.45 -11.40 24.34
N ALA A 116 20.65 -10.83 24.14
CA ALA A 116 20.87 -9.77 23.16
C ALA A 116 20.53 -10.23 21.73
N LYS A 117 20.95 -11.43 21.35
CA LYS A 117 20.70 -12.01 20.02
C LYS A 117 19.23 -12.35 19.80
N ALA A 118 18.53 -12.84 20.83
CA ALA A 118 17.09 -13.09 20.78
C ALA A 118 16.29 -11.78 20.62
N GLN A 119 16.75 -10.70 21.25
CA GLN A 119 16.12 -9.38 21.16
C GLN A 119 16.34 -8.74 19.77
N GLU A 120 17.54 -8.84 19.20
CA GLU A 120 17.84 -8.38 17.84
C GLU A 120 17.01 -9.13 16.78
N GLU A 121 16.87 -10.47 16.90
CA GLU A 121 16.04 -11.26 15.98
C GLU A 121 14.53 -10.92 16.10
N ALA A 122 14.06 -10.54 17.29
CA ALA A 122 12.69 -10.10 17.50
C ALA A 122 12.41 -8.73 16.87
N GLU A 123 13.28 -7.73 17.11
CA GLU A 123 13.15 -6.39 16.52
C GLU A 123 13.25 -6.43 14.98
N ALA A 124 14.11 -7.29 14.43
CA ALA A 124 14.23 -7.49 12.98
C ALA A 124 12.92 -8.03 12.36
N LYS A 125 12.27 -9.00 13.01
CA LYS A 125 11.00 -9.57 12.53
C LYS A 125 9.83 -8.59 12.63
N GLU A 126 9.74 -7.83 13.72
CA GLU A 126 8.70 -6.80 13.87
C GLU A 126 8.88 -5.68 12.82
N ALA A 127 10.12 -5.31 12.49
CA ALA A 127 10.42 -4.34 11.43
C ALA A 127 10.04 -4.87 10.03
N GLU A 128 10.33 -6.14 9.72
CA GLU A 128 9.97 -6.77 8.44
C GLU A 128 8.45 -6.89 8.28
N GLU A 129 7.74 -7.36 9.30
CA GLU A 129 6.28 -7.53 9.27
C GLU A 129 5.56 -6.18 9.13
N LYS A 130 6.05 -5.14 9.82
CA LYS A 130 5.53 -3.78 9.70
C LYS A 130 5.79 -3.16 8.33
N ALA A 131 6.98 -3.36 7.75
CA ALA A 131 7.30 -2.87 6.40
C ALA A 131 6.39 -3.53 5.35
N LYS A 132 6.15 -4.83 5.46
CA LYS A 132 5.25 -5.58 4.58
C LYS A 132 3.80 -5.12 4.70
N ALA A 133 3.31 -4.88 5.92
CA ALA A 133 1.96 -4.36 6.15
C ALA A 133 1.78 -2.93 5.58
N GLU A 134 2.80 -2.07 5.64
CA GLU A 134 2.77 -0.73 5.04
C GLU A 134 2.82 -0.77 3.49
N GLU A 135 3.56 -1.71 2.91
CA GLU A 135 3.55 -1.96 1.46
C GLU A 135 2.20 -2.47 0.96
N GLU A 136 1.62 -3.46 1.65
CA GLU A 136 0.33 -4.06 1.29
C GLU A 136 -0.83 -3.04 1.41
N ALA A 137 -0.88 -2.25 2.49
CA ALA A 137 -1.86 -1.18 2.66
C ALA A 137 -1.73 -0.08 1.60
N LYS A 138 -0.50 0.22 1.15
CA LYS A 138 -0.25 1.19 0.07
C LYS A 138 -0.70 0.64 -1.28
N ALA A 139 -0.43 -0.63 -1.56
CA ALA A 139 -0.88 -1.30 -2.79
C ALA A 139 -2.41 -1.36 -2.87
N GLU A 140 -3.10 -1.66 -1.76
CA GLU A 140 -4.57 -1.65 -1.70
C GLU A 140 -5.13 -0.24 -1.92
N ALA A 141 -4.53 0.79 -1.31
CA ALA A 141 -4.94 2.18 -1.50
C ALA A 141 -4.75 2.65 -2.96
N GLU A 142 -3.66 2.27 -3.62
CA GLU A 142 -3.38 2.61 -5.02
C GLU A 142 -4.30 1.85 -5.99
N ALA A 143 -4.58 0.58 -5.73
CA ALA A 143 -5.55 -0.21 -6.48
C ALA A 143 -6.97 0.37 -6.35
N LYS A 144 -7.37 0.79 -5.14
CA LYS A 144 -8.69 1.40 -4.89
C LYS A 144 -8.82 2.77 -5.56
N ALA A 145 -7.80 3.62 -5.49
CA ALA A 145 -7.78 4.90 -6.18
C ALA A 145 -7.89 4.73 -7.71
N LYS A 146 -7.21 3.72 -8.27
CA LYS A 146 -7.29 3.40 -9.70
C LYS A 146 -8.67 2.86 -10.11
N ALA A 147 -9.28 2.01 -9.29
CA ALA A 147 -10.65 1.53 -9.52
C ALA A 147 -11.69 2.66 -9.43
N GLU A 148 -11.50 3.63 -8.53
CA GLU A 148 -12.37 4.81 -8.41
C GLU A 148 -12.18 5.81 -9.57
N GLU A 149 -10.99 5.87 -10.18
CA GLU A 149 -10.74 6.60 -11.43
C GLU A 149 -11.35 5.89 -12.67
N GLU A 150 -11.29 4.55 -12.73
CA GLU A 150 -11.89 3.77 -13.82
C GLU A 150 -13.43 3.72 -13.74
N ALA A 151 -14.02 3.67 -12.53
CA ALA A 151 -15.47 3.80 -12.34
C ALA A 151 -16.00 5.18 -12.80
N LYS A 152 -15.16 6.22 -12.77
CA LYS A 152 -15.48 7.56 -13.26
C LYS A 152 -15.27 7.74 -14.78
N LYS A 153 -14.95 6.66 -15.49
CA LYS A 153 -14.64 6.61 -16.93
C LYS A 153 -15.73 5.94 -17.76
N GLU A 154 -16.76 5.36 -17.14
CA GLU A 154 -18.02 5.17 -17.84
C GLU A 154 -18.55 6.55 -18.27
N PRO A 155 -19.03 6.72 -19.51
CA PRO A 155 -19.58 7.98 -19.95
C PRO A 155 -20.94 8.18 -19.27
N GLU A 156 -20.93 8.73 -18.05
CA GLU A 156 -22.13 9.32 -17.45
C GLU A 156 -22.70 10.32 -18.47
N MET A 157 -23.89 9.99 -18.96
CA MET A 157 -24.60 10.73 -20.00
C MET A 157 -24.59 12.23 -19.69
N SER A 158 -24.09 13.03 -20.62
CA SER A 158 -23.93 14.48 -20.43
C SER A 158 -25.27 15.13 -20.07
N LEU A 159 -25.26 16.23 -19.32
CA LEU A 159 -26.50 16.97 -19.03
C LEU A 159 -27.23 17.41 -20.31
N SER A 160 -26.49 17.62 -21.40
CA SER A 160 -27.05 17.98 -22.70
C SER A 160 -27.70 16.77 -23.38
N GLN A 161 -27.05 15.60 -23.37
CA GLN A 161 -27.65 14.34 -23.81
C GLN A 161 -28.92 13.97 -23.01
N GLN A 162 -28.91 14.16 -21.69
CA GLN A 162 -30.10 13.96 -20.84
C GLN A 162 -31.24 14.94 -21.17
N ASN A 163 -30.91 16.18 -21.58
CA ASN A 163 -31.90 17.16 -22.02
C ASN A 163 -32.46 16.80 -23.40
N ALA A 164 -31.60 16.37 -24.34
CA ALA A 164 -31.99 15.93 -25.67
C ALA A 164 -32.95 14.73 -25.61
N ILE A 165 -32.70 13.75 -24.74
CA ILE A 165 -33.62 12.61 -24.49
C ILE A 165 -34.98 13.10 -23.99
N ARG A 166 -35.01 13.91 -22.93
CA ARG A 166 -36.27 14.45 -22.38
C ARG A 166 -37.03 15.31 -23.40
N GLN A 167 -36.32 16.00 -24.29
CA GLN A 167 -36.93 16.77 -25.37
C GLN A 167 -37.51 15.85 -26.46
N ALA A 168 -36.79 14.76 -26.81
CA ALA A 168 -37.23 13.75 -27.76
C ALA A 168 -38.52 13.04 -27.29
N GLU A 169 -38.53 12.59 -26.04
CA GLU A 169 -39.72 11.99 -25.39
C GLU A 169 -40.90 12.97 -25.40
N SER A 170 -40.67 14.22 -24.98
CA SER A 170 -41.71 15.27 -24.96
C SER A 170 -42.24 15.66 -26.34
N TYR A 171 -41.50 15.41 -27.42
CA TYR A 171 -42.01 15.60 -28.79
C TYR A 171 -42.95 14.46 -29.19
N LEU A 172 -42.57 13.21 -28.91
CA LEU A 172 -43.37 12.02 -29.21
C LEU A 172 -44.68 11.95 -28.40
N ASP A 173 -44.73 12.58 -27.24
CA ASP A 173 -45.96 12.77 -26.44
C ASP A 173 -47.03 13.64 -27.14
N TYR A 174 -46.65 14.48 -28.11
CA TYR A 174 -47.53 15.46 -28.76
C TYR A 174 -47.67 15.27 -30.28
N THR A 175 -46.64 14.77 -30.97
CA THR A 175 -46.62 14.60 -32.43
C THR A 175 -45.84 13.36 -32.80
N ALA A 176 -46.35 12.60 -33.78
CA ALA A 176 -45.66 11.44 -34.30
C ALA A 176 -44.51 11.84 -35.23
N PHE A 177 -43.36 11.18 -35.09
CA PHE A 177 -42.16 11.44 -35.88
C PHE A 177 -41.54 10.13 -36.40
N SER A 178 -40.90 10.17 -37.57
CA SER A 178 -39.91 9.16 -37.95
C SER A 178 -38.63 9.30 -37.11
N LYS A 179 -37.77 8.27 -37.13
CA LYS A 179 -36.48 8.32 -36.42
C LYS A 179 -35.61 9.49 -36.92
N SER A 180 -35.53 9.73 -38.23
CA SER A 180 -34.75 10.85 -38.78
C SER A 180 -35.42 12.20 -38.54
N GLY A 181 -36.75 12.29 -38.68
CA GLY A 181 -37.50 13.53 -38.43
C GLY A 181 -37.36 14.02 -36.99
N LEU A 182 -37.31 13.10 -36.01
CA LEU A 182 -37.06 13.49 -34.62
C LEU A 182 -35.61 13.95 -34.38
N ILE A 183 -34.62 13.39 -35.08
CA ILE A 183 -33.23 13.86 -35.03
C ILE A 183 -33.15 15.28 -35.62
N GLU A 184 -33.72 15.50 -36.81
CA GLU A 184 -33.77 16.81 -37.47
C GLU A 184 -34.50 17.87 -36.61
N GLN A 185 -35.58 17.48 -35.91
CA GLN A 185 -36.27 18.37 -34.96
C GLN A 185 -35.37 18.77 -33.79
N LEU A 186 -34.59 17.85 -33.22
CA LEU A 186 -33.64 18.18 -32.14
C LEU A 186 -32.46 19.02 -32.63
N GLU A 187 -31.97 18.80 -33.85
CA GLU A 187 -30.99 19.68 -34.49
C GLU A 187 -31.54 21.10 -34.68
N PHE A 188 -32.82 21.23 -35.04
CA PHE A 188 -33.51 22.52 -35.12
C PHE A 188 -33.65 23.23 -33.76
N GLU A 189 -33.86 22.47 -32.66
CA GLU A 189 -33.77 23.00 -31.29
C GLU A 189 -32.33 23.41 -30.88
N GLY A 190 -31.33 23.11 -31.70
CA GLY A 190 -29.94 23.50 -31.49
C GLY A 190 -29.08 22.47 -30.76
N TYR A 191 -29.54 21.22 -30.62
CA TYR A 191 -28.67 20.13 -30.19
C TYR A 191 -27.67 19.76 -31.30
N PRO A 192 -26.40 19.45 -30.98
CA PRO A 192 -25.48 18.87 -31.95
C PRO A 192 -26.02 17.55 -32.53
N THR A 193 -25.73 17.27 -33.81
CA THR A 193 -26.11 16.03 -34.51
C THR A 193 -25.81 14.77 -33.69
N GLU A 194 -24.66 14.74 -33.03
CA GLU A 194 -24.24 13.61 -32.19
C GLU A 194 -25.12 13.44 -30.95
N GLU A 195 -25.59 14.53 -30.33
CA GLU A 195 -26.47 14.48 -29.16
C GLU A 195 -27.93 14.21 -29.55
N ALA A 196 -28.40 14.77 -30.67
CA ALA A 196 -29.70 14.48 -31.25
C ALA A 196 -29.82 12.99 -31.65
N THR A 197 -28.82 12.47 -32.37
CA THR A 197 -28.74 11.05 -32.74
C THR A 197 -28.67 10.18 -31.49
N PHE A 198 -27.79 10.50 -30.54
CA PHE A 198 -27.67 9.77 -29.28
C PHE A 198 -29.01 9.72 -28.53
N ALA A 199 -29.74 10.84 -28.45
CA ALA A 199 -31.02 10.88 -27.75
C ALA A 199 -32.05 9.94 -28.38
N VAL A 200 -32.21 10.02 -29.71
CA VAL A 200 -33.16 9.20 -30.46
C VAL A 200 -32.78 7.70 -30.48
N GLU A 201 -31.52 7.37 -30.25
CA GLU A 201 -31.05 5.98 -30.11
C GLU A 201 -31.15 5.41 -28.69
N ASN A 202 -31.34 6.24 -27.67
CA ASN A 202 -31.43 5.82 -26.27
C ASN A 202 -32.86 5.90 -25.68
N ILE A 203 -33.84 6.36 -26.45
CA ILE A 203 -35.27 6.29 -26.10
C ILE A 203 -35.91 4.96 -26.55
N VAL A 204 -36.90 4.48 -25.78
CA VAL A 204 -37.63 3.23 -26.09
C VAL A 204 -38.91 3.58 -26.86
N VAL A 205 -38.86 3.44 -28.19
CA VAL A 205 -39.94 3.84 -29.10
C VAL A 205 -40.21 2.74 -30.12
N ASP A 206 -41.50 2.44 -30.36
CA ASP A 206 -41.90 1.65 -31.51
C ASP A 206 -42.04 2.55 -32.74
N TRP A 207 -41.01 2.57 -33.58
CA TRP A 207 -40.96 3.39 -34.79
C TRP A 207 -42.01 3.02 -35.84
N ARG A 208 -42.54 1.78 -35.81
CA ARG A 208 -43.64 1.38 -36.69
C ARG A 208 -44.96 1.93 -36.20
N GLU A 209 -45.20 1.94 -34.89
CA GLU A 209 -46.36 2.60 -34.30
C GLU A 209 -46.34 4.11 -34.57
N GLN A 210 -45.17 4.75 -34.52
CA GLN A 210 -45.03 6.16 -34.93
C GLN A 210 -45.46 6.42 -36.38
N ALA A 211 -45.17 5.50 -37.31
CA ALA A 211 -45.66 5.58 -38.68
C ALA A 211 -47.21 5.49 -38.75
N VAL A 212 -47.84 4.60 -37.95
CA VAL A 212 -49.31 4.48 -37.86
C VAL A 212 -49.93 5.77 -37.34
N LEU A 213 -49.37 6.34 -36.25
CA LEU A 213 -49.85 7.59 -35.65
C LEU A 213 -49.73 8.77 -36.62
N GLN A 214 -48.61 8.86 -37.36
CA GLN A 214 -48.43 9.93 -38.36
C GLN A 214 -49.36 9.73 -39.57
N ALA A 215 -49.59 8.49 -40.00
CA ALA A 215 -50.57 8.17 -41.06
C ALA A 215 -51.99 8.61 -40.69
N GLN A 216 -52.43 8.31 -39.45
CA GLN A 216 -53.72 8.74 -38.94
C GLN A 216 -53.82 10.27 -38.88
N SER A 217 -52.79 10.94 -38.35
CA SER A 217 -52.73 12.42 -38.25
C SER A 217 -52.88 13.11 -39.62
N TYR A 218 -52.28 12.56 -40.69
CA TYR A 218 -52.51 13.07 -42.03
C TYR A 218 -53.96 12.90 -42.50
N LEU A 219 -54.54 11.72 -42.28
CA LEU A 219 -55.92 11.42 -42.70
C LEU A 219 -56.97 12.23 -41.94
N ASP A 220 -56.70 12.59 -40.68
CA ASP A 220 -57.55 13.49 -39.89
C ASP A 220 -57.58 14.92 -40.47
N TYR A 221 -56.52 15.35 -41.18
CA TYR A 221 -56.41 16.68 -41.77
C TYR A 221 -56.73 16.73 -43.27
N SER A 222 -56.44 15.67 -44.04
CA SER A 222 -56.58 15.64 -45.50
C SER A 222 -56.72 14.22 -46.07
N ALA A 223 -57.50 14.07 -47.14
CA ALA A 223 -57.64 12.78 -47.81
C ALA A 223 -56.41 12.45 -48.66
N PHE A 224 -55.87 11.24 -48.50
CA PHE A 224 -54.79 10.69 -49.32
C PHE A 224 -55.25 9.43 -50.09
N SER A 225 -54.58 9.10 -51.18
CA SER A 225 -54.61 7.76 -51.76
C SER A 225 -53.61 6.85 -51.00
N ARG A 226 -53.80 5.53 -51.09
CA ARG A 226 -52.87 4.54 -50.51
C ARG A 226 -51.41 4.82 -50.89
N SER A 227 -51.13 5.00 -52.18
CA SER A 227 -49.76 5.29 -52.65
C SER A 227 -49.26 6.66 -52.19
N GLY A 228 -50.11 7.68 -52.21
CA GLY A 228 -49.73 9.03 -51.78
C GLY A 228 -49.40 9.11 -50.29
N LEU A 229 -50.10 8.36 -49.43
CA LEU A 229 -49.79 8.32 -48.00
C LEU A 229 -48.50 7.54 -47.71
N ILE A 230 -48.23 6.45 -48.45
CA ILE A 230 -46.95 5.73 -48.37
C ILE A 230 -45.80 6.65 -48.81
N GLU A 231 -45.94 7.35 -49.94
CA GLU A 231 -44.94 8.31 -50.43
C GLU A 231 -44.72 9.45 -49.43
N GLN A 232 -45.78 9.97 -48.79
CA GLN A 232 -45.65 10.98 -47.74
C GLN A 232 -44.86 10.43 -46.54
N LEU A 233 -45.21 9.27 -45.99
CA LEU A 233 -44.51 8.71 -44.83
C LEU A 233 -43.03 8.41 -45.12
N ILE A 234 -42.71 7.97 -46.34
CA ILE A 234 -41.32 7.80 -46.78
C ILE A 234 -40.59 9.15 -46.89
N PHE A 235 -41.26 10.20 -47.38
CA PHE A 235 -40.71 11.56 -47.40
C PHE A 235 -40.45 12.10 -45.98
N GLU A 236 -41.33 11.79 -45.02
CA GLU A 236 -41.16 12.09 -43.60
C GLU A 236 -40.06 11.24 -42.92
N GLY A 237 -39.45 10.28 -43.63
CA GLY A 237 -38.31 9.49 -43.16
C GLY A 237 -38.64 8.11 -42.59
N HIS A 238 -39.88 7.61 -42.73
CA HIS A 238 -40.21 6.23 -42.38
C HIS A 238 -39.66 5.23 -43.40
N SER A 239 -39.40 3.99 -42.96
CA SER A 239 -39.03 2.92 -43.89
C SER A 239 -40.22 2.56 -44.80
N GLU A 240 -39.97 2.11 -46.03
CA GLU A 240 -41.04 1.66 -46.95
C GLU A 240 -41.92 0.56 -46.33
N ALA A 241 -41.33 -0.30 -45.49
CA ALA A 241 -42.04 -1.37 -44.80
C ALA A 241 -42.97 -0.83 -43.71
N ASP A 242 -42.50 0.13 -42.89
CA ASP A 242 -43.28 0.71 -41.80
C ASP A 242 -44.35 1.68 -42.34
N ALA A 243 -44.03 2.44 -43.40
CA ALA A 243 -44.99 3.26 -44.14
C ALA A 243 -46.10 2.41 -44.77
N THR A 244 -45.76 1.31 -45.44
CA THR A 244 -46.76 0.40 -46.03
C THR A 244 -47.64 -0.22 -44.94
N TYR A 245 -47.03 -0.70 -43.85
CA TYR A 245 -47.76 -1.24 -42.70
C TYR A 245 -48.71 -0.21 -42.08
N ALA A 246 -48.25 1.03 -41.87
CA ALA A 246 -49.04 2.11 -41.31
C ALA A 246 -50.29 2.41 -42.16
N VAL A 247 -50.13 2.48 -43.47
CA VAL A 247 -51.23 2.71 -44.41
C VAL A 247 -52.22 1.54 -44.44
N ASP A 248 -51.74 0.29 -44.31
CA ASP A 248 -52.61 -0.88 -44.14
C ASP A 248 -53.39 -0.84 -42.80
N GLN A 249 -52.78 -0.35 -41.70
CA GLN A 249 -53.46 -0.24 -40.40
C GLN A 249 -54.57 0.83 -40.39
N VAL A 250 -54.38 1.97 -41.08
CA VAL A 250 -55.42 3.01 -41.20
C VAL A 250 -56.46 2.69 -42.29
N GLY A 251 -56.34 1.57 -42.98
CA GLY A 251 -57.38 0.98 -43.82
C GLY A 251 -57.42 1.43 -45.29
N LEU A 252 -56.25 1.70 -45.91
CA LEU A 252 -56.11 2.14 -47.31
C LEU A 252 -55.43 1.13 -48.25
#